data_AF-A0A7C1IJY3-F1
#
_entry.id   AF-A0A7C1IJY3-F1
#
_cell.length_a   1.000
_cell.length_b   1.000
_cell.length_c   1.000
_cell.angle_alpha   90.00
_cell.angle_beta   90.00
_cell.angle_gamma   90.00
#
_symmetry.space_group_name_H-M   'P 1'
#
loop_
_entity.id
_entity.type
_entity.pdbx_description
1 polymer ?
#
loop_
_entity_poly.entity_id
_entity_poly.type
_entity_poly.pdbx_seq_one_letter_code
_entity_poly.pdbx_strand_id
1 'polypeptide(L)'
;MKILMLSKACVVGAYQRKLEEMARLPDVELRVLVPPSWRDARGDLKLERAHVEGYDLRVTPIRFNGHFHLHYYPQFGQQVRAFRPDIVHIDEEPYNPSTLLALRHARQVGAKSLFFSWQNINRRYPFPVRLIEWWVLNHVDYAIMGTQNAADVWRAKGYRGPFAIIPQFGVDPTIFHPAPHPRRGGTLVVGFVGRLVPEKGGALLLDALAQLEGTWQLDIIGDGPQKPHLLER
;
A
#
# COMPACT_ATOMS: atom_id res chain seq x y z
N MET A 1 19.87 -3.02 14.03
CA MET A 1 18.98 -1.88 13.77
C MET A 1 17.53 -2.28 14.02
N LYS A 2 16.83 -1.59 14.91
CA LYS A 2 15.44 -1.85 15.27
C LYS A 2 14.49 -1.03 14.43
N ILE A 3 13.62 -1.68 13.68
CA ILE A 3 12.62 -1.03 12.83
C ILE A 3 11.23 -1.31 13.39
N LEU A 4 10.49 -0.25 13.72
CA LEU A 4 9.07 -0.33 14.04
C LEU A 4 8.26 0.16 12.84
N MET A 5 7.53 -0.75 12.20
CA MET A 5 6.66 -0.43 11.09
C MET A 5 5.20 -0.35 11.53
N LEU A 6 4.48 0.63 10.99
CA LEU A 6 3.04 0.80 11.16
C LEU A 6 2.38 0.63 9.79
N SER A 7 1.53 -0.39 9.60
CA SER A 7 0.86 -0.59 8.29
C SER A 7 -0.54 -1.19 8.44
N LYS A 8 -1.54 -0.50 7.89
CA LYS A 8 -2.88 -1.10 7.71
C LYS A 8 -2.94 -2.03 6.51
N ALA A 9 -2.03 -1.89 5.54
CA ALA A 9 -2.05 -2.68 4.32
C ALA A 9 -1.64 -4.14 4.59
N CYS A 10 -0.72 -4.38 5.52
CA CYS A 10 -0.25 -5.71 5.90
C CYS A 10 -1.30 -6.61 6.61
N VAL A 11 -2.58 -6.18 6.68
CA VAL A 11 -3.69 -7.11 6.94
C VAL A 11 -3.85 -8.13 5.82
N VAL A 12 -3.43 -7.79 4.59
CA VAL A 12 -3.42 -8.69 3.43
C VAL A 12 -2.15 -9.53 3.47
N GLY A 13 -2.29 -10.86 3.43
CA GLY A 13 -1.22 -11.82 3.60
C GLY A 13 -0.13 -11.69 2.54
N ALA A 14 -0.51 -11.51 1.27
CA ALA A 14 0.43 -11.35 0.16
C ALA A 14 1.42 -10.19 0.36
N TYR A 15 1.03 -9.13 1.08
CA TYR A 15 1.89 -7.97 1.33
C TYR A 15 2.93 -8.23 2.44
N GLN A 16 2.73 -9.27 3.24
CA GLN A 16 3.60 -9.60 4.36
C GLN A 16 4.93 -10.21 3.90
N ARG A 17 5.01 -10.76 2.67
CA ARG A 17 6.24 -11.34 2.15
C ARG A 17 7.41 -10.36 2.13
N LYS A 18 7.13 -9.09 1.82
CA LYS A 18 8.12 -7.99 1.90
C LYS A 18 8.77 -7.92 3.29
N LEU A 19 7.99 -8.17 4.35
CA LEU A 19 8.46 -8.08 5.73
C LEU A 19 9.42 -9.23 6.06
N GLU A 20 9.16 -10.44 5.56
CA GLU A 20 10.11 -11.56 5.68
C GLU A 20 11.42 -11.26 4.94
N GLU A 21 11.35 -10.72 3.72
CA GLU A 21 12.57 -10.34 2.98
C GLU A 21 13.36 -9.24 3.70
N MET A 22 12.67 -8.28 4.33
CA MET A 22 13.32 -7.26 5.17
C MET A 22 13.96 -7.88 6.43
N ALA A 23 13.30 -8.84 7.05
CA ALA A 23 13.76 -9.50 8.27
C ALA A 23 14.94 -10.46 8.06
N ARG A 24 15.16 -10.93 6.83
CA ARG A 24 16.34 -11.74 6.46
C ARG A 24 17.65 -10.94 6.45
N LEU A 25 17.59 -9.61 6.46
CA LEU A 25 18.78 -8.78 6.55
C LEU A 25 19.42 -8.94 7.94
N PRO A 26 20.73 -9.25 8.03
CA PRO A 26 21.38 -9.70 9.26
C PRO A 26 21.32 -8.68 10.41
N ASP A 27 21.20 -7.39 10.09
CA ASP A 27 21.18 -6.30 11.06
C ASP A 27 19.79 -5.73 11.34
N VAL A 28 18.71 -6.41 10.94
CA VAL A 28 17.33 -5.90 11.07
C VAL A 28 16.54 -6.67 12.14
N GLU A 29 16.17 -5.97 13.22
CA GLU A 29 15.14 -6.42 14.17
C GLU A 29 13.83 -5.71 13.81
N LEU A 30 12.92 -6.42 13.14
CA LEU A 30 11.68 -5.84 12.64
C LEU A 30 10.49 -6.16 13.57
N ARG A 31 9.75 -5.12 13.97
CA ARG A 31 8.42 -5.23 14.57
C ARG A 31 7.40 -4.50 13.71
N VAL A 32 6.29 -5.16 13.41
CA VAL A 32 5.23 -4.60 12.55
C VAL A 32 3.93 -4.55 13.32
N LEU A 33 3.33 -3.37 13.37
CA LEU A 33 2.04 -3.11 13.99
C LEU A 33 0.95 -3.07 12.93
N VAL A 34 -0.03 -3.96 13.05
CA VAL A 34 -1.17 -4.08 12.13
C VAL A 34 -2.49 -4.01 12.88
N PRO A 35 -3.57 -3.47 12.27
CA PRO A 35 -4.90 -3.59 12.86
C PRO A 35 -5.42 -5.03 12.80
N PRO A 36 -6.42 -5.40 13.63
CA PRO A 36 -7.05 -6.72 13.54
C PRO A 36 -7.81 -6.91 12.23
N SER A 37 -8.28 -5.82 11.63
CA SER A 37 -8.92 -5.80 10.32
C SER A 37 -8.95 -4.39 9.74
N TRP A 38 -9.18 -4.29 8.43
CA TRP A 38 -9.41 -3.02 7.73
C TRP A 38 -10.74 -3.06 6.97
N ARG A 39 -11.60 -2.07 7.22
CA ARG A 39 -12.88 -1.93 6.51
C ARG A 39 -12.69 -1.10 5.26
N ASP A 40 -13.08 -1.61 4.11
CA ASP A 40 -13.16 -0.85 2.87
C ASP A 40 -14.45 -1.15 2.09
N ALA A 41 -14.56 -0.61 0.87
CA ALA A 41 -15.75 -0.81 0.02
C ALA A 41 -15.99 -2.28 -0.39
N ARG A 42 -15.04 -3.20 -0.14
CA ARG A 42 -15.15 -4.64 -0.38
C ARG A 42 -15.58 -5.42 0.87
N GLY A 43 -15.63 -4.77 2.03
CA GLY A 43 -16.01 -5.38 3.30
C GLY A 43 -14.93 -5.24 4.38
N ASP A 44 -14.97 -6.14 5.36
CA ASP A 44 -14.04 -6.15 6.50
C ASP A 44 -12.90 -7.15 6.24
N LEU A 45 -11.76 -6.64 5.77
CA LEU A 45 -10.56 -7.43 5.49
C LEU A 45 -9.89 -7.80 6.82
N LYS A 46 -10.06 -9.05 7.25
CA LYS A 46 -9.42 -9.58 8.45
C LYS A 46 -7.93 -9.77 8.23
N LEU A 47 -7.14 -9.58 9.29
CA LEU A 47 -5.73 -9.87 9.27
C LEU A 47 -5.48 -11.34 8.87
N GLU A 48 -4.87 -11.54 7.72
CA GLU A 48 -4.28 -12.80 7.30
C GLU A 48 -2.93 -12.99 7.98
N ARG A 49 -2.46 -14.23 8.12
CA ARG A 49 -1.12 -14.55 8.64
C ARG A 49 -0.44 -15.52 7.68
N ALA A 50 -0.14 -15.02 6.49
CA ALA A 50 0.42 -15.83 5.41
C ALA A 50 1.95 -15.89 5.45
N HIS A 51 2.61 -14.78 5.80
CA HIS A 51 4.06 -14.66 5.78
C HIS A 51 4.52 -13.91 7.03
N VAL A 52 4.78 -14.63 8.12
CA VAL A 52 5.04 -14.03 9.45
C VAL A 52 6.33 -14.56 10.08
N GLU A 53 7.28 -15.01 9.26
CA GLU A 53 8.55 -15.57 9.71
C GLU A 53 9.65 -14.51 9.85
N GLY A 54 10.46 -14.61 10.90
CA GLY A 54 11.64 -13.78 11.10
C GLY A 54 11.41 -12.38 11.69
N TYR A 55 10.16 -11.96 11.94
CA TYR A 55 9.84 -10.65 12.52
C TYR A 55 8.69 -10.71 13.53
N ASP A 56 8.56 -9.66 14.37
CA ASP A 56 7.51 -9.58 15.40
C ASP A 56 6.26 -8.88 14.86
N LEU A 57 5.25 -9.65 14.44
CA LEU A 57 3.94 -9.13 14.02
C LEU A 57 3.00 -8.95 15.23
N ARG A 58 2.66 -7.70 15.57
CA ARG A 58 1.75 -7.35 16.66
C ARG A 58 0.45 -6.75 16.14
N VAL A 59 -0.66 -7.30 16.63
CA VAL A 59 -1.98 -6.71 16.41
C VAL A 59 -2.19 -5.56 17.39
N THR A 60 -2.63 -4.41 16.89
CA THR A 60 -2.96 -3.22 17.68
C THR A 60 -4.32 -2.67 17.27
N PRO A 61 -5.19 -2.23 18.19
CA PRO A 61 -6.44 -1.58 17.84
C PRO A 61 -6.19 -0.28 17.08
N ILE A 62 -7.16 0.08 16.23
CA ILE A 62 -7.22 1.36 15.53
C ILE A 62 -8.54 2.09 15.84
N ARG A 63 -8.51 3.43 15.76
CA ARG A 63 -9.70 4.28 15.79
C ARG A 63 -10.09 4.65 14.37
N PHE A 64 -11.40 4.84 14.16
CA PHE A 64 -11.98 5.19 12.85
C PHE A 64 -11.64 4.20 11.73
N ASN A 65 -11.74 2.89 12.01
CA ASN A 65 -11.50 1.84 11.02
C ASN A 65 -12.38 2.05 9.78
N GLY A 66 -11.74 2.07 8.60
CA GLY A 66 -12.34 2.35 7.30
C GLY A 66 -12.40 3.82 6.89
N HIS A 67 -12.15 4.75 7.81
CA HIS A 67 -11.93 6.15 7.45
C HIS A 67 -10.46 6.38 7.10
N PHE A 68 -10.14 6.18 5.82
CA PHE A 68 -8.78 6.30 5.27
C PHE A 68 -8.04 7.56 5.76
N HIS A 69 -8.70 8.72 5.77
CA HIS A 69 -8.09 10.00 6.14
C HIS A 69 -8.05 10.32 7.65
N LEU A 70 -8.74 9.57 8.51
CA LEU A 70 -8.92 9.93 9.92
C LEU A 70 -8.42 8.87 10.91
N HIS A 71 -8.14 7.66 10.44
CA HIS A 71 -7.72 6.57 11.29
C HIS A 71 -6.36 6.84 11.98
N TYR A 72 -6.19 6.26 13.17
CA TYR A 72 -4.93 6.28 13.90
C TYR A 72 -4.84 5.15 14.93
N TYR A 73 -3.64 4.98 15.49
CA TYR A 73 -3.27 3.87 16.36
C TYR A 73 -3.06 4.37 17.80
N PRO A 74 -4.08 4.27 18.68
CA PRO A 74 -4.03 4.87 20.02
C PRO A 74 -2.91 4.30 20.90
N GLN A 75 -2.47 3.07 20.64
CA GLN A 75 -1.43 2.40 21.42
C GLN A 75 -0.02 2.57 20.82
N PHE A 76 0.13 3.31 19.71
CA PHE A 76 1.40 3.40 18.98
C PHE A 76 2.53 3.96 19.86
N GLY A 77 2.28 5.03 20.60
CA GLY A 77 3.29 5.63 21.48
C GLY A 77 3.81 4.68 22.57
N GLN A 78 2.96 3.78 23.09
CA GLN A 78 3.39 2.75 24.04
C GLN A 78 4.35 1.76 23.37
N GLN A 79 4.03 1.33 22.14
CA GLN A 79 4.86 0.40 21.37
C GLN A 79 6.22 1.03 21.03
N VAL A 80 6.24 2.32 20.64
CA VAL A 80 7.48 3.06 20.40
C VAL A 80 8.36 3.10 21.64
N ARG A 81 7.81 3.47 22.81
CA ARG A 81 8.58 3.54 24.06
C ARG A 81 9.09 2.17 24.52
N ALA A 82 8.28 1.12 24.38
CA ALA A 82 8.65 -0.23 24.79
C ALA A 82 9.71 -0.84 23.87
N PHE A 83 9.61 -0.61 22.56
CA PHE A 83 10.52 -1.20 21.58
C PHE A 83 11.82 -0.41 21.41
N ARG A 84 11.78 0.93 21.62
CA ARG A 84 12.88 1.86 21.37
C ARG A 84 13.50 1.68 19.97
N PRO A 85 12.73 1.92 18.89
CA PRO A 85 13.22 1.73 17.54
C PRO A 85 14.32 2.74 17.18
N ASP A 86 15.23 2.32 16.30
CA ASP A 86 16.13 3.22 15.58
C ASP A 86 15.40 3.91 14.43
N ILE A 87 14.47 3.19 13.79
CA ILE A 87 13.66 3.67 12.66
C ILE A 87 12.17 3.39 12.90
N VAL A 88 11.33 4.40 12.66
CA VAL A 88 9.88 4.27 12.55
C VAL A 88 9.47 4.37 11.08
N HIS A 89 9.02 3.25 10.52
CA HIS A 89 8.48 3.16 9.15
C HIS A 89 6.97 3.35 9.18
N ILE A 90 6.52 4.52 8.75
CA ILE A 90 5.11 4.89 8.72
C ILE A 90 4.56 4.57 7.34
N ASP A 91 3.88 3.44 7.19
CA ASP A 91 3.30 3.00 5.92
C ASP A 91 1.94 3.68 5.66
N GLU A 92 1.91 5.01 5.81
CA GLU A 92 0.72 5.85 5.70
C GLU A 92 1.05 7.21 5.09
N GLU A 93 0.05 7.82 4.47
CA GLU A 93 0.17 9.11 3.78
C GLU A 93 0.48 10.26 4.77
N PRO A 94 1.28 11.27 4.38
CA PRO A 94 1.76 12.30 5.30
C PRO A 94 0.69 13.32 5.73
N TYR A 95 -0.47 13.35 5.08
CA TYR A 95 -1.62 14.14 5.49
C TYR A 95 -2.51 13.45 6.53
N ASN A 96 -2.25 12.18 6.87
CA ASN A 96 -3.09 11.43 7.81
C ASN A 96 -2.72 11.69 9.28
N PRO A 97 -3.71 11.67 10.21
CA PRO A 97 -3.45 11.70 11.65
C PRO A 97 -2.56 10.54 12.14
N SER A 98 -2.67 9.36 11.53
CA SER A 98 -1.78 8.22 11.81
C SER A 98 -0.31 8.60 11.65
N THR A 99 0.04 9.27 10.56
CA THR A 99 1.42 9.72 10.28
C THR A 99 1.87 10.82 11.22
N LEU A 100 1.03 11.81 11.49
CA LEU A 100 1.31 12.86 12.47
C LEU A 100 1.69 12.28 13.84
N LEU A 101 0.82 11.42 14.37
CA LEU A 101 0.99 10.86 15.71
C LEU A 101 2.17 9.90 15.76
N ALA A 102 2.37 9.08 14.73
CA ALA A 102 3.52 8.19 14.64
C ALA A 102 4.84 8.96 14.60
N LEU A 103 4.94 10.00 13.77
CA LEU A 103 6.12 10.86 13.69
C LEU A 103 6.39 11.60 15.00
N ARG A 104 5.36 12.11 15.68
CA ARG A 104 5.52 12.72 17.02
C ARG A 104 6.14 11.75 18.02
N HIS A 105 5.68 10.50 18.05
CA HIS A 105 6.22 9.49 18.96
C HIS A 105 7.64 9.04 18.57
N ALA A 106 7.94 8.91 17.27
CA ALA A 106 9.30 8.62 16.79
C ALA A 106 10.30 9.67 17.29
N ARG A 107 9.95 10.94 17.14
CA ARG A 107 10.78 12.08 17.58
C ARG A 107 10.99 12.11 19.10
N GLN A 108 10.00 11.71 19.89
CA GLN A 108 10.10 11.66 21.35
C GLN A 108 11.17 10.67 21.85
N VAL A 109 11.49 9.65 21.07
CA VAL A 109 12.53 8.66 21.42
C VAL A 109 13.80 8.83 20.59
N GLY A 110 13.89 9.89 19.77
CA GLY A 110 15.05 10.14 18.90
C GLY A 110 15.16 9.21 17.69
N ALA A 111 14.13 8.43 17.37
CA ALA A 111 14.13 7.53 16.22
C ALA A 111 14.08 8.31 14.90
N LYS A 112 14.77 7.81 13.88
CA LYS A 112 14.60 8.25 12.49
C LYS A 112 13.25 7.81 11.97
N SER A 113 12.69 8.59 11.05
CA SER A 113 11.31 8.41 10.60
C SER A 113 11.19 8.49 9.09
N LEU A 114 10.31 7.66 8.53
CA LEU A 114 9.95 7.75 7.12
C LEU A 114 8.46 7.53 6.91
N PHE A 115 7.91 8.12 5.85
CA PHE A 115 6.54 7.85 5.40
C PHE A 115 6.52 7.23 3.99
N PHE A 116 5.40 6.61 3.64
CA PHE A 116 5.14 6.09 2.30
C PHE A 116 3.97 6.85 1.62
N SER A 117 4.03 7.08 0.30
CA SER A 117 2.92 7.68 -0.44
C SER A 117 2.72 7.15 -1.87
N TRP A 118 1.44 6.97 -2.24
CA TRP A 118 0.98 6.75 -3.62
C TRP A 118 0.37 8.00 -4.25
N GLN A 119 0.34 9.14 -3.55
CA GLN A 119 -0.37 10.34 -4.01
C GLN A 119 0.23 10.90 -5.30
N ASN A 120 -0.40 10.58 -6.42
CA ASN A 120 -0.03 11.04 -7.76
C ASN A 120 -0.85 12.26 -8.24
N ILE A 121 -1.74 12.80 -7.39
CA ILE A 121 -2.53 14.01 -7.67
C ILE A 121 -2.15 15.08 -6.65
N ASN A 122 -1.73 16.25 -7.13
CA ASN A 122 -1.41 17.41 -6.29
C ASN A 122 -2.68 18.05 -5.70
N ARG A 123 -3.24 17.41 -4.66
CA ARG A 123 -4.41 17.91 -3.94
C ARG A 123 -3.99 18.94 -2.89
N ARG A 124 -4.68 20.08 -2.88
CA ARG A 124 -4.58 21.08 -1.81
C ARG A 124 -5.62 20.75 -0.74
N TYR A 125 -5.16 20.31 0.43
CA TYR A 125 -6.05 20.03 1.54
C TYR A 125 -6.44 21.32 2.29
N PRO A 126 -7.67 21.39 2.83
CA PRO A 126 -8.07 22.50 3.69
C PRO A 126 -7.42 22.40 5.07
N PHE A 127 -7.58 23.45 5.87
CA PHE A 127 -7.30 23.38 7.31
C PHE A 127 -8.26 22.35 7.97
N PRO A 128 -7.82 21.56 8.97
CA PRO A 128 -6.47 21.53 9.56
C PRO A 128 -5.49 20.57 8.87
N VAL A 129 -5.95 19.76 7.90
CA VAL A 129 -5.13 18.73 7.22
C VAL A 129 -3.88 19.32 6.58
N ARG A 130 -3.97 20.54 6.04
CA ARG A 130 -2.80 21.26 5.50
C ARG A 130 -1.69 21.49 6.54
N LEU A 131 -2.05 21.73 7.80
CA LEU A 131 -1.05 21.90 8.87
C LEU A 131 -0.39 20.58 9.24
N ILE A 132 -1.15 19.49 9.22
CA ILE A 132 -0.62 18.14 9.43
C ILE A 132 0.40 17.82 8.34
N GLU A 133 -0.01 17.96 7.07
CA GLU A 133 0.84 17.73 5.91
C GLU A 133 2.12 18.58 6.02
N TRP A 134 1.98 19.90 6.21
CA TRP A 134 3.13 20.79 6.35
C TRP A 134 4.06 20.35 7.50
N TRP A 135 3.52 20.02 8.67
CA TRP A 135 4.33 19.63 9.80
C TRP A 135 5.09 18.32 9.52
N VAL A 136 4.44 17.31 8.95
CA VAL A 136 5.08 16.04 8.61
C VAL A 136 6.21 16.25 7.60
N LEU A 137 5.96 17.00 6.52
CA LEU A 137 6.96 17.24 5.48
C LEU A 137 8.21 17.99 5.98
N ASN A 138 8.08 18.81 7.01
CA ASN A 138 9.20 19.56 7.59
C ASN A 138 9.95 18.81 8.70
N HIS A 139 9.44 17.67 9.19
CA HIS A 139 10.01 17.00 10.37
C HIS A 139 10.38 15.53 10.15
N VAL A 140 9.91 14.91 9.07
CA VAL A 140 10.27 13.51 8.73
C VAL A 140 11.66 13.45 8.11
N ASP A 141 12.41 12.38 8.42
CA ASP A 141 13.81 12.26 7.98
C ASP A 141 13.94 11.72 6.55
N TYR A 142 12.98 10.92 6.08
CA TYR A 142 13.02 10.26 4.79
C TYR A 142 11.61 10.01 4.22
N ALA A 143 11.50 9.70 2.94
CA ALA A 143 10.24 9.28 2.32
C ALA A 143 10.45 8.15 1.30
N ILE A 144 9.43 7.31 1.16
CA ILE A 144 9.33 6.35 0.06
C ILE A 144 8.15 6.74 -0.81
N MET A 145 8.41 6.95 -2.09
CA MET A 145 7.40 7.29 -3.08
C MET A 145 7.13 6.08 -3.96
N GLY A 146 5.87 5.70 -4.11
CA GLY A 146 5.53 4.53 -4.93
C GLY A 146 5.83 4.70 -6.42
N THR A 147 5.89 5.94 -6.91
CA THR A 147 6.15 6.29 -8.32
C THR A 147 6.88 7.63 -8.45
N GLN A 148 7.42 7.91 -9.64
CA GLN A 148 7.96 9.23 -9.99
C GLN A 148 6.90 10.34 -9.85
N ASN A 149 5.67 10.11 -10.33
CA ASN A 149 4.59 11.09 -10.22
C ASN A 149 4.27 11.44 -8.75
N ALA A 150 4.34 10.47 -7.84
CA ALA A 150 4.18 10.74 -6.41
C ALA A 150 5.32 11.61 -5.87
N ALA A 151 6.57 11.34 -6.27
CA ALA A 151 7.71 12.17 -5.90
C ALA A 151 7.55 13.62 -6.39
N ASP A 152 7.07 13.81 -7.63
CA ASP A 152 6.84 15.13 -8.21
C ASP A 152 5.77 15.92 -7.45
N VAL A 153 4.68 15.25 -7.03
CA VAL A 153 3.64 15.85 -6.19
C VAL A 153 4.23 16.33 -4.86
N TRP A 154 5.02 15.52 -4.17
CA TRP A 154 5.58 15.90 -2.87
C TRP A 154 6.66 16.96 -2.97
N ARG A 155 7.45 16.96 -4.05
CA ARG A 155 8.36 18.07 -4.37
C ARG A 155 7.59 19.37 -4.60
N ALA A 156 6.49 19.34 -5.37
CA ALA A 156 5.64 20.49 -5.60
C ALA A 156 4.94 21.00 -4.31
N LYS A 157 4.67 20.09 -3.36
CA LYS A 157 4.14 20.41 -2.02
C LYS A 157 5.20 20.89 -1.02
N GLY A 158 6.47 20.94 -1.42
CA GLY A 158 7.55 21.52 -0.62
C GLY A 158 8.36 20.51 0.19
N TYR A 159 8.22 19.19 -0.01
CA TYR A 159 9.11 18.22 0.62
C TYR A 159 10.55 18.40 0.10
N ARG A 160 11.48 18.73 0.99
CA ARG A 160 12.90 18.94 0.67
C ARG A 160 13.82 17.81 1.15
N GLY A 161 13.31 16.87 1.93
CA GLY A 161 14.07 15.74 2.44
C GLY A 161 14.50 14.73 1.36
N PRO A 162 15.35 13.76 1.76
CA PRO A 162 15.75 12.65 0.90
C PRO A 162 14.60 11.65 0.71
N PHE A 163 14.55 11.00 -0.45
CA PHE A 163 13.56 9.96 -0.72
C PHE A 163 14.11 8.91 -1.69
N ALA A 164 13.44 7.76 -1.73
CA ALA A 164 13.60 6.76 -2.78
C ALA A 164 12.27 6.51 -3.50
N ILE A 165 12.34 6.15 -4.77
CA ILE A 165 11.17 5.71 -5.55
C ILE A 165 11.17 4.19 -5.53
N ILE A 166 10.29 3.61 -4.73
CA ILE A 166 10.19 2.17 -4.53
C ILE A 166 8.69 1.83 -4.48
N PRO A 167 8.18 0.96 -5.38
CA PRO A 167 6.83 0.44 -5.26
C PRO A 167 6.60 -0.18 -3.87
N GLN A 168 5.45 0.11 -3.26
CA GLN A 168 5.20 -0.28 -1.87
C GLN A 168 5.37 -1.78 -1.64
N PHE A 169 4.88 -2.59 -2.59
CA PHE A 169 4.94 -4.06 -2.57
C PHE A 169 5.52 -4.57 -3.88
N GLY A 170 6.27 -5.66 -3.80
CA GLY A 170 6.78 -6.39 -4.95
C GLY A 170 5.84 -7.53 -5.36
N VAL A 171 6.28 -8.31 -6.34
CA VAL A 171 5.69 -9.59 -6.73
C VAL A 171 6.62 -10.72 -6.33
N ASP A 172 6.08 -11.91 -6.08
CA ASP A 172 6.90 -13.09 -5.84
C ASP A 172 7.50 -13.57 -7.18
N PRO A 173 8.83 -13.53 -7.36
CA PRO A 173 9.46 -13.93 -8.62
C PRO A 173 9.34 -15.43 -8.90
N THR A 174 9.04 -16.26 -7.90
CA THR A 174 8.78 -17.69 -8.10
C THR A 174 7.42 -17.95 -8.73
N ILE A 175 6.45 -17.04 -8.53
CA ILE A 175 5.11 -17.10 -9.13
C ILE A 175 5.07 -16.27 -10.42
N PHE A 176 5.62 -15.07 -10.37
CA PHE A 176 5.62 -14.09 -11.46
C PHE A 176 6.99 -14.06 -12.15
N HIS A 177 7.21 -15.03 -13.03
CA HIS A 177 8.34 -15.05 -13.95
C HIS A 177 7.86 -15.34 -15.38
N PRO A 178 8.56 -14.84 -16.41
CA PRO A 178 8.24 -15.18 -17.79
C PRO A 178 8.28 -16.70 -18.00
N ALA A 179 7.30 -17.25 -18.72
CA ALA A 179 7.33 -18.64 -19.12
C ALA A 179 8.56 -18.90 -20.03
N PRO A 180 9.24 -20.06 -19.90
CA PRO A 180 10.47 -20.34 -20.64
C PRO A 180 10.27 -20.37 -22.16
N HIS A 181 9.04 -20.63 -22.62
CA HIS A 181 8.68 -20.58 -24.03
C HIS A 181 7.39 -19.77 -24.21
N PRO A 182 7.36 -18.73 -25.06
CA PRO A 182 6.11 -18.07 -25.41
C PRO A 182 5.18 -19.07 -26.11
N ARG A 183 3.88 -18.98 -25.85
CA ARG A 183 2.88 -19.81 -26.55
C ARG A 183 3.02 -19.56 -28.05
N ARG A 184 3.36 -20.60 -28.83
CA ARG A 184 3.47 -20.55 -30.29
C ARG A 184 2.20 -21.12 -30.91
N GLY A 185 1.49 -20.32 -31.71
CA GLY A 185 0.29 -20.72 -32.45
C GLY A 185 -0.96 -20.92 -31.58
N GLY A 186 -2.13 -20.60 -32.14
CA GLY A 186 -3.44 -20.76 -31.49
C GLY A 186 -4.32 -19.50 -31.53
N THR A 187 -5.58 -19.67 -31.11
CA THR A 187 -6.58 -18.61 -30.85
C THR A 187 -5.96 -17.45 -30.07
N LEU A 188 -6.25 -16.20 -30.47
CA LEU A 188 -5.85 -15.01 -29.72
C LEU A 188 -6.49 -15.04 -28.32
N VAL A 189 -5.70 -15.09 -27.26
CA VAL A 189 -6.22 -15.02 -25.89
C VAL A 189 -5.95 -13.63 -25.30
N VAL A 190 -7.03 -12.94 -24.94
CA VAL A 190 -7.00 -11.65 -24.27
C VAL A 190 -7.33 -11.85 -22.80
N GLY A 191 -6.53 -11.27 -21.90
CA GLY A 191 -6.75 -11.36 -20.46
C GLY A 191 -7.16 -10.02 -19.87
N PHE A 192 -8.24 -10.00 -19.10
CA PHE A 192 -8.63 -8.87 -18.25
C PHE A 192 -8.54 -9.29 -16.79
N VAL A 193 -7.72 -8.58 -16.00
CA VAL A 193 -7.59 -8.83 -14.57
C VAL A 193 -7.87 -7.53 -13.80
N GLY A 194 -8.92 -7.53 -12.98
CA GLY A 194 -9.25 -6.36 -12.17
C GLY A 194 -10.69 -6.29 -11.71
N ARG A 195 -11.01 -5.22 -10.97
CA ARG A 195 -12.38 -4.95 -10.52
C ARG A 195 -13.27 -4.61 -11.71
N LEU A 196 -14.46 -5.20 -11.78
CA LEU A 196 -15.45 -4.94 -12.83
C LEU A 196 -16.27 -3.69 -12.48
N VAL A 197 -15.69 -2.52 -12.75
CA VAL A 197 -16.27 -1.18 -12.57
C VAL A 197 -16.11 -0.35 -13.85
N PRO A 198 -16.98 0.65 -14.10
CA PRO A 198 -17.00 1.36 -15.37
C PRO A 198 -15.66 1.97 -15.76
N GLU A 199 -14.92 2.51 -14.78
CA GLU A 199 -13.64 3.18 -15.02
C GLU A 199 -12.52 2.20 -15.43
N LYS A 200 -12.74 0.89 -15.29
CA LYS A 200 -11.81 -0.16 -15.75
C LYS A 200 -12.08 -0.60 -17.18
N GLY A 201 -13.14 -0.13 -17.82
CA GLY A 201 -13.35 -0.29 -19.26
C GLY A 201 -13.69 -1.70 -19.72
N GLY A 202 -14.25 -2.57 -18.85
CA GLY A 202 -14.60 -3.95 -19.23
C GLY A 202 -15.60 -4.02 -20.39
N ALA A 203 -16.61 -3.13 -20.41
CA ALA A 203 -17.57 -3.05 -21.51
C ALA A 203 -16.90 -2.61 -22.83
N LEU A 204 -16.01 -1.61 -22.76
CA LEU A 204 -15.25 -1.13 -23.91
C LEU A 204 -14.36 -2.23 -24.50
N LEU A 205 -13.77 -3.08 -23.64
CA LEU A 205 -12.99 -4.23 -24.09
C LEU A 205 -13.86 -5.22 -24.89
N LEU A 206 -15.05 -5.55 -24.39
CA LEU A 206 -15.98 -6.42 -25.12
C LEU A 206 -16.38 -5.82 -26.47
N ASP A 207 -16.74 -4.53 -26.49
CA ASP A 207 -17.11 -3.81 -27.71
C ASP A 207 -15.97 -3.80 -28.76
N ALA A 208 -14.72 -3.71 -28.30
CA ALA A 208 -13.55 -3.77 -29.17
C ALA A 208 -13.31 -5.19 -29.72
N LEU A 209 -13.48 -6.23 -28.89
CA LEU A 209 -13.28 -7.62 -29.31
C LEU A 209 -14.37 -8.11 -30.26
N ALA A 210 -15.61 -7.65 -30.11
CA ALA A 210 -16.70 -7.95 -31.03
C ALA A 210 -16.46 -7.46 -32.47
N GLN A 211 -15.55 -6.51 -32.66
CA GLN A 211 -15.16 -5.99 -33.96
C GLN A 211 -13.98 -6.75 -34.59
N LEU A 212 -13.36 -7.70 -33.88
CA LEU A 212 -12.25 -8.48 -34.41
C LEU A 212 -12.75 -9.66 -35.25
N GLU A 213 -12.13 -9.84 -36.42
CA GLU A 213 -12.29 -11.04 -37.25
C GLU A 213 -11.38 -12.18 -36.74
N GLY A 214 -11.78 -13.43 -36.97
CA GLY A 214 -11.03 -14.63 -36.58
C GLY A 214 -11.41 -15.17 -35.19
N THR A 215 -10.70 -16.20 -34.75
CA THR A 215 -10.98 -16.85 -33.45
C THR A 215 -10.19 -16.18 -32.34
N TRP A 216 -10.90 -15.72 -31.31
CA TRP A 216 -10.33 -15.17 -30.08
C TRP A 216 -11.04 -15.73 -28.84
N GLN A 217 -10.37 -15.63 -27.70
CA GLN A 217 -10.87 -15.97 -26.38
C GLN A 217 -10.57 -14.81 -25.43
N LEU A 218 -11.54 -14.46 -24.59
CA LEU A 218 -11.36 -13.47 -23.52
C LEU A 218 -11.47 -14.16 -22.16
N ASP A 219 -10.41 -14.09 -21.38
CA ASP A 219 -10.39 -14.53 -19.98
C ASP A 219 -10.55 -13.31 -19.07
N ILE A 220 -11.65 -13.25 -18.32
CA ILE A 220 -11.91 -12.19 -17.33
C ILE A 220 -11.75 -12.76 -15.92
N ILE A 221 -10.75 -12.25 -15.19
CA ILE A 221 -10.51 -12.55 -13.77
C ILE A 221 -10.83 -11.30 -12.97
N GLY A 222 -12.02 -11.28 -12.37
CA GLY A 222 -12.50 -10.10 -11.68
C GLY A 222 -13.88 -10.25 -11.08
N ASP A 223 -14.20 -9.32 -10.18
CA ASP A 223 -15.55 -9.15 -9.66
C ASP A 223 -15.87 -7.66 -9.50
N GLY A 224 -17.15 -7.32 -9.42
CA GLY A 224 -17.61 -5.95 -9.28
C GLY A 224 -19.04 -5.74 -9.74
N PRO A 225 -19.59 -4.54 -9.49
CA PRO A 225 -20.99 -4.23 -9.78
C PRO A 225 -21.35 -4.34 -11.27
N GLN A 226 -20.38 -4.26 -12.19
CA GLN A 226 -20.65 -4.46 -13.61
C GLN A 226 -20.74 -5.92 -14.05
N LYS A 227 -20.37 -6.89 -13.19
CA LYS A 227 -20.31 -8.31 -13.58
C LYS A 227 -21.61 -8.82 -14.21
N PRO A 228 -22.82 -8.56 -13.65
CA PRO A 228 -24.06 -9.03 -14.28
C PRO A 228 -24.25 -8.45 -15.69
N HIS A 229 -24.00 -7.15 -15.86
CA HIS A 229 -24.13 -6.49 -17.16
C HIS A 229 -23.11 -6.97 -18.20
N LEU A 230 -21.90 -7.32 -17.77
CA LEU A 230 -20.87 -7.86 -18.66
C LEU A 230 -21.15 -9.30 -19.08
N LEU A 231 -21.93 -10.07 -18.31
CA LEU A 231 -22.34 -11.44 -18.67
C LEU A 231 -23.53 -11.49 -19.62
N GLU A 232 -24.35 -10.42 -19.67
CA GLU A 232 -25.51 -10.30 -20.56
C GLU A 232 -25.15 -9.73 -21.95
N ARG A 233 -23.96 -9.15 -22.08
CA ARG A 233 -23.43 -8.59 -23.33
C ARG A 233 -22.76 -9.67 -24.17
#